data_AF-A0A958M8T2-F1
#
_entry.id   AF-A0A958M8T2-F1
#
_cell.length_a   1.000
_cell.length_b   1.000
_cell.length_c   1.000
_cell.angle_alpha   90.00
_cell.angle_beta   90.00
_cell.angle_gamma   90.00
#
_symmetry.space_group_name_H-M   'P 1'
#
loop_
_entity.id
_entity.type
_entity.pdbx_description
1 polymer ?
#
loop_
_entity_poly.entity_id
_entity_poly.type
_entity_poly.pdbx_seq_one_letter_code
_entity_poly.pdbx_strand_id
1 'polypeptide(L)'
;TTFLEHVASGRNMTVEAVDHIAQGRVWSGTDAKKIGLVDETGGLDDAIAYAAETVGTENYTVESYPVYKTNIEEIAERVFGIPMAGKESIIKNEIGAEAYHILKKIQTLTRQQGVQARLPFEINIK
;
A
#
# COMPACT_ATOMS: atom_id res chain seq x y z
N THR A 1 -14.79 29.51 -4.96
CA THR A 1 -14.25 30.48 -3.98
C THR A 1 -13.75 29.82 -2.69
N THR A 2 -14.12 28.57 -2.41
CA THR A 2 -13.79 27.81 -1.19
C THR A 2 -12.29 27.78 -0.82
N PHE A 3 -11.38 27.72 -1.81
CA PHE A 3 -9.93 27.66 -1.53
C PHE A 3 -9.39 28.92 -0.86
N LEU A 4 -9.74 30.09 -1.40
CA LEU A 4 -9.28 31.39 -0.88
C LEU A 4 -9.76 31.62 0.55
N GLU A 5 -11.01 31.27 0.84
CA GLU A 5 -11.61 31.36 2.17
C GLU A 5 -10.90 30.44 3.19
N HIS A 6 -10.57 29.21 2.78
CA HIS A 6 -9.86 28.26 3.65
C HIS A 6 -8.44 28.75 3.99
N VAL A 7 -7.70 29.25 3.00
CA VAL A 7 -6.35 29.76 3.20
C VAL A 7 -6.37 31.03 4.04
N ALA A 8 -7.31 31.95 3.76
CA ALA A 8 -7.50 33.18 4.53
C ALA A 8 -7.76 32.88 6.01
N SER A 9 -8.68 31.93 6.29
CA SER A 9 -8.99 31.49 7.65
C SER A 9 -7.77 30.83 8.33
N GLY A 10 -7.10 29.89 7.64
CA GLY A 10 -5.98 29.14 8.20
C GLY A 10 -4.72 29.98 8.46
N ARG A 11 -4.50 31.05 7.67
CA ARG A 11 -3.35 31.97 7.83
C ARG A 11 -3.71 33.28 8.51
N ASN A 12 -4.97 33.44 8.93
CA ASN A 12 -5.47 34.69 9.51
C ASN A 12 -5.18 35.91 8.61
N MET A 13 -5.39 35.76 7.30
CA MET A 13 -5.20 36.79 6.27
C MET A 13 -6.56 37.19 5.68
N THR A 14 -6.64 38.38 5.07
CA THR A 14 -7.85 38.75 4.32
C THR A 14 -7.91 37.97 3.00
N VAL A 15 -9.11 37.67 2.52
CA VAL A 15 -9.32 37.00 1.22
C VAL A 15 -8.66 37.76 0.08
N GLU A 16 -8.68 39.09 0.12
CA GLU A 16 -8.05 39.98 -0.86
C GLU A 16 -6.51 39.84 -0.87
N ALA A 17 -5.90 39.74 0.31
CA ALA A 17 -4.45 39.55 0.43
C ALA A 17 -4.03 38.17 -0.12
N VAL A 18 -4.83 37.13 0.15
CA VAL A 18 -4.59 35.79 -0.40
C VAL A 18 -4.81 35.79 -1.91
N ASP A 19 -5.84 36.45 -2.43
CA ASP A 19 -6.12 36.53 -3.86
C ASP A 19 -4.97 37.16 -4.64
N HIS A 20 -4.35 38.22 -4.09
CA HIS A 20 -3.19 38.87 -4.71
C HIS A 20 -1.97 37.95 -4.85
N ILE A 21 -1.79 36.98 -3.94
CA ILE A 21 -0.66 36.02 -3.96
C ILE A 21 -1.03 34.67 -4.62
N ALA A 22 -2.32 34.34 -4.71
CA ALA A 22 -2.83 33.01 -5.08
C ALA A 22 -3.42 32.93 -6.51
N GLN A 23 -2.76 33.57 -7.49
CA GLN A 23 -3.16 33.58 -8.92
C GLN A 23 -2.57 32.41 -9.74
N GLY A 24 -2.45 31.22 -9.15
CA GLY A 24 -1.80 30.06 -9.82
C GLY A 24 -0.27 30.13 -9.90
N ARG A 25 0.35 31.07 -9.18
CA ARG A 25 1.81 31.18 -9.05
C ARG A 25 2.35 30.13 -8.09
N VAL A 26 3.47 29.49 -8.46
CA VAL A 26 4.21 28.58 -7.58
C VAL A 26 5.24 29.39 -6.79
N TRP A 27 5.31 29.12 -5.47
CA TRP A 27 6.25 29.76 -4.56
C TRP A 27 7.29 28.76 -4.07
N SER A 28 8.55 29.21 -3.96
CA SER A 28 9.59 28.44 -3.25
C SER A 28 9.27 28.42 -1.75
N GLY A 29 9.71 27.39 -1.02
CA GLY A 29 9.49 27.32 0.44
C GLY A 29 10.02 28.56 1.18
N THR A 30 11.15 29.11 0.73
CA THR A 30 11.74 30.34 1.29
C THR A 30 10.91 31.58 1.01
N ASP A 31 10.33 31.71 -0.18
CA ASP A 31 9.48 32.86 -0.50
C ASP A 31 8.10 32.74 0.13
N ALA A 32 7.57 31.51 0.18
CA ALA A 32 6.31 31.19 0.85
C ALA A 32 6.36 31.55 2.35
N LYS A 33 7.51 31.36 3.02
CA LYS A 33 7.75 31.83 4.39
C LYS A 33 7.69 33.36 4.50
N LYS A 34 8.32 34.10 3.56
CA LYS A 34 8.32 35.58 3.56
C LYS A 34 6.91 36.18 3.40
N ILE A 35 6.06 35.53 2.61
CA ILE A 35 4.68 35.99 2.36
C ILE A 35 3.66 35.38 3.35
N GLY A 36 4.11 34.64 4.36
CA GLY A 36 3.24 34.11 5.42
C GLY A 36 2.40 32.89 5.04
N LEU A 37 2.73 32.20 3.94
CA LEU A 37 2.05 30.95 3.55
C LEU A 37 2.56 29.72 4.32
N VAL A 38 3.76 29.80 4.91
CA VAL A 38 4.41 28.74 5.69
C VAL A 38 5.05 29.36 6.92
N ASP A 39 4.99 28.66 8.04
CA ASP A 39 5.52 29.14 9.32
C ASP A 39 7.04 28.95 9.38
N GLU A 40 7.50 27.74 9.04
CA GLU A 40 8.90 27.35 9.09
C GLU A 40 9.30 26.48 7.90
N THR A 41 10.60 26.40 7.65
CA THR A 41 11.19 25.56 6.59
C THR A 41 12.09 24.51 7.24
N GLY A 42 11.80 23.23 7.00
CA GLY A 42 12.55 22.11 7.56
C GLY A 42 12.21 20.79 6.88
N GLY A 43 12.77 19.70 7.40
CA GLY A 43 12.48 18.34 6.97
C GLY A 43 11.28 17.72 7.67
N LEU A 44 11.01 16.46 7.35
CA LEU A 44 9.99 15.66 8.04
C LEU A 44 10.32 15.49 9.53
N ASP A 45 11.60 15.24 9.84
CA ASP A 45 12.05 15.02 11.21
C ASP A 45 11.82 16.27 12.08
N ASP A 46 12.08 17.46 11.53
CA ASP A 46 11.82 18.74 12.21
C ASP A 46 10.32 18.92 12.49
N ALA A 47 9.45 18.55 11.55
CA ALA A 47 8.00 18.63 11.71
C ALA A 47 7.49 17.66 12.79
N ILE A 48 8.06 16.46 12.87
CA ILE A 48 7.71 15.47 13.90
C ILE A 48 8.18 15.94 15.28
N ALA A 49 9.41 16.46 15.37
CA ALA A 49 9.94 17.02 16.62
C ALA A 49 9.09 18.19 17.11
N TYR A 50 8.70 19.11 16.23
CA TYR A 50 7.83 20.23 16.57
C TYR A 50 6.45 19.77 17.07
N ALA A 51 5.86 18.73 16.46
CA ALA A 51 4.60 18.16 16.92
C ALA A 51 4.72 17.53 18.32
N ALA A 52 5.82 16.81 18.59
CA ALA A 52 6.11 16.23 19.89
C ALA A 52 6.32 17.31 20.97
N GLU A 53 7.04 18.38 20.64
CA GLU A 53 7.26 19.54 21.51
C GLU A 53 5.95 20.27 21.83
N THR A 54 5.10 20.48 20.83
CA THR A 54 3.79 21.16 20.99
C THR A 54 2.89 20.44 21.99
N VAL A 55 3.00 19.10 22.07
CA VAL A 55 2.21 18.25 22.98
C VAL A 55 2.98 17.97 24.29
N GLY A 56 4.26 18.33 24.38
CA GLY A 56 5.11 18.10 25.57
C GLY A 56 5.41 16.63 25.82
N THR A 57 5.49 15.81 24.77
CA THR A 57 5.71 14.36 24.88
C THR A 57 7.06 13.96 24.28
N GLU A 58 7.89 13.30 25.08
CA GLU A 58 9.18 12.75 24.63
C GLU A 58 9.05 11.35 24.03
N ASN A 59 7.95 10.64 24.33
CA ASN A 59 7.71 9.27 23.88
C ASN A 59 6.60 9.25 22.82
N TYR A 60 6.99 9.23 21.54
CA TYR A 60 6.06 9.10 20.42
C TYR A 60 6.48 7.99 19.47
N THR A 61 5.50 7.35 18.83
CA THR A 61 5.72 6.35 17.78
C THR A 61 5.27 6.93 16.46
N VAL A 62 6.13 6.86 15.44
CA VAL A 62 5.79 7.28 14.08
C VAL A 62 5.34 6.05 13.30
N GLU A 63 4.09 6.05 12.83
CA GLU A 63 3.54 4.99 11.98
C GLU A 63 3.24 5.53 10.59
N SER A 64 3.71 4.83 9.55
CA SER A 64 3.42 5.16 8.15
C SER A 64 2.24 4.34 7.65
N TYR A 65 1.22 5.02 7.13
CA TYR A 65 0.02 4.40 6.57
C TYR A 65 0.01 4.47 5.04
N PRO A 66 -0.64 3.50 4.35
CA PRO A 66 -1.31 2.33 4.94
C PRO A 66 -0.32 1.25 5.38
N VAL A 67 -0.63 0.58 6.51
CA VAL A 67 0.12 -0.61 6.95
C VAL A 67 -0.29 -1.77 6.04
N TYR A 68 0.50 -2.03 5.01
CA TYR A 68 0.37 -3.26 4.25
C TYR A 68 0.71 -4.42 5.17
N LYS A 69 -0.23 -5.36 5.35
CA LYS A 69 0.07 -6.63 6.00
C LYS A 69 1.03 -7.40 5.10
N THR A 70 2.32 -7.15 5.25
CA THR A 70 3.33 -7.97 4.58
C THR A 70 3.25 -9.35 5.22
N ASN A 71 2.72 -10.31 4.48
CA ASN A 71 2.61 -11.68 4.96
C ASN A 71 4.03 -12.21 5.21
N ILE A 72 4.20 -13.03 6.24
CA ILE A 72 5.52 -13.58 6.62
C ILE A 72 6.07 -14.39 5.44
N GLU A 73 5.17 -14.99 4.67
CA GLU A 73 5.42 -15.69 3.41
C GLU A 73 6.05 -14.78 2.34
N GLU A 74 5.59 -13.53 2.21
CA GLU A 74 6.09 -12.56 1.23
C GLU A 74 7.49 -12.04 1.61
N ILE A 75 7.74 -11.87 2.91
CA ILE A 75 9.08 -11.55 3.44
C ILE A 75 10.02 -12.72 3.22
N ALA A 76 9.58 -13.96 3.50
CA ALA A 76 10.41 -15.15 3.34
C ALA A 76 10.82 -15.36 1.87
N GLU A 77 9.91 -15.13 0.93
CA GLU A 77 10.20 -15.19 -0.50
C GLU A 77 11.21 -14.11 -0.93
N ARG A 78 11.04 -12.87 -0.47
CA ARG A 78 11.93 -11.75 -0.80
C ARG A 78 13.33 -11.86 -0.18
N VAL A 79 13.43 -12.38 1.04
CA VAL A 79 14.68 -12.42 1.82
C VAL A 79 15.46 -13.71 1.56
N PHE A 80 14.78 -14.86 1.53
CA PHE A 80 15.45 -16.16 1.43
C PHE A 80 15.44 -16.71 0.01
N GLY A 81 14.65 -16.15 -0.92
CA GLY A 81 14.55 -16.64 -2.30
C GLY A 81 14.00 -18.06 -2.41
N ILE A 82 13.50 -18.62 -1.30
CA ILE A 82 12.85 -19.92 -1.23
C ILE A 82 11.36 -19.64 -1.37
N PRO A 83 10.71 -20.09 -2.46
CA PRO A 83 9.25 -20.14 -2.45
C PRO A 83 8.85 -21.07 -1.31
N MET A 84 8.25 -20.53 -0.25
CA MET A 84 7.55 -21.32 0.76
C MET A 84 6.39 -21.99 0.02
N ALA A 85 6.69 -23.15 -0.55
CA ALA A 85 6.00 -23.72 -1.68
C ALA A 85 4.48 -23.68 -1.49
N GLY A 86 3.77 -23.16 -2.50
CA GLY A 86 2.32 -23.27 -2.56
C GLY A 86 1.92 -24.74 -2.35
N LYS A 87 0.82 -25.00 -1.64
CA LYS A 87 0.40 -26.36 -1.23
C LYS A 87 0.54 -27.41 -2.34
N GLU A 88 0.29 -27.01 -3.59
CA GLU A 88 0.43 -27.88 -4.76
C GLU A 88 1.86 -28.35 -5.02
N SER A 89 2.86 -27.47 -4.88
CA SER A 89 4.27 -27.80 -5.15
C SER A 89 4.86 -28.69 -4.04
N ILE A 90 4.46 -28.47 -2.78
CA ILE A 90 4.84 -29.35 -1.65
C ILE A 90 4.30 -30.75 -1.89
N ILE A 91 2.99 -30.87 -2.14
CA ILE A 91 2.34 -32.17 -2.34
C ILE A 91 2.98 -32.88 -3.54
N LYS A 92 3.17 -32.19 -4.67
CA LYS A 92 3.78 -32.77 -5.88
C LYS A 92 5.21 -33.27 -5.66
N ASN A 93 6.02 -32.59 -4.84
CA ASN A 93 7.39 -32.99 -4.56
C ASN A 93 7.46 -34.22 -3.63
N GLU A 94 6.55 -34.34 -2.66
CA GLU A 94 6.53 -35.43 -1.68
C GLU A 94 5.96 -36.74 -2.27
N ILE A 95 4.89 -36.66 -3.05
CA ILE A 95 4.19 -37.86 -3.58
C ILE A 95 4.56 -38.17 -5.04
N GLY A 96 5.32 -37.27 -5.69
CA GLY A 96 5.64 -37.35 -7.11
C GLY A 96 4.54 -36.80 -8.02
N ALA A 97 4.95 -36.37 -9.22
CA ALA A 97 4.06 -35.75 -10.20
C ALA A 97 2.89 -36.66 -10.62
N GLU A 98 3.14 -37.96 -10.81
CA GLU A 98 2.12 -38.90 -11.27
C GLU A 98 1.03 -39.15 -10.23
N ALA A 99 1.40 -39.35 -8.96
CA ALA A 99 0.42 -39.54 -7.89
C ALA A 99 -0.39 -38.26 -7.65
N TYR A 100 0.21 -37.08 -7.80
CA TYR A 100 -0.51 -35.80 -7.74
C TYR A 100 -1.58 -35.69 -8.84
N HIS A 101 -1.27 -36.12 -10.07
CA HIS A 101 -2.25 -36.13 -11.16
C HIS A 101 -3.43 -37.07 -10.87
N ILE A 102 -3.19 -38.24 -10.27
CA ILE A 102 -4.24 -39.18 -9.87
C ILE A 102 -5.14 -38.55 -8.80
N LEU A 103 -4.57 -37.95 -7.75
CA LEU A 103 -5.33 -37.29 -6.70
C LEU A 103 -6.19 -36.14 -7.25
N LYS A 104 -5.64 -35.33 -8.15
CA LYS A 104 -6.37 -34.23 -8.81
C LYS A 104 -7.53 -34.75 -9.66
N LYS A 105 -7.37 -35.91 -10.32
CA LYS A 105 -8.42 -36.56 -11.09
C LYS A 105 -9.55 -37.05 -10.20
N ILE A 106 -9.22 -37.72 -9.09
CA ILE A 106 -10.20 -38.16 -8.09
C ILE A 106 -10.94 -36.94 -7.52
N GLN A 107 -10.23 -35.90 -7.10
CA GLN A 107 -10.85 -34.68 -6.56
C GLN A 107 -11.80 -34.02 -7.57
N THR A 108 -11.43 -34.00 -8.85
CA THR A 108 -12.26 -33.44 -9.92
C THR A 108 -13.52 -34.28 -10.12
N LEU A 109 -13.42 -35.61 -10.07
CA LEU A 109 -14.56 -36.52 -10.15
C LEU A 109 -15.50 -36.39 -8.95
N THR A 110 -14.95 -36.23 -7.74
CA THR A 110 -15.74 -36.03 -6.52
C THR A 110 -16.43 -34.67 -6.48
N ARG A 111 -15.83 -33.63 -7.08
CA ARG A 111 -16.41 -32.28 -7.15
C ARG A 111 -17.48 -32.12 -8.23
N GLN A 112 -17.53 -33.00 -9.21
CA GLN A 112 -18.53 -32.94 -10.27
C GLN A 112 -19.86 -33.51 -9.77
N GLN A 113 -20.93 -32.73 -9.91
CA GLN A 113 -22.30 -33.15 -9.60
C GLN A 113 -23.19 -32.99 -10.84
N GLY A 114 -24.13 -33.92 -11.02
CA GLY A 114 -25.06 -33.94 -12.16
C GLY A 114 -24.58 -34.75 -13.38
N VAL A 115 -25.44 -34.87 -14.39
CA VAL A 115 -25.15 -35.62 -15.62
C VAL A 115 -24.26 -34.78 -16.53
N GLN A 116 -23.13 -35.34 -16.99
CA GLN A 116 -22.18 -34.67 -17.88
C GLN A 116 -21.87 -35.51 -19.12
N ALA A 117 -21.84 -34.89 -20.30
CA ALA A 117 -21.27 -35.48 -21.51
C ALA A 117 -19.75 -35.28 -21.52
N ARG A 118 -18.97 -36.35 -21.71
CA ARG A 118 -17.49 -36.30 -21.70
C ARG A 118 -16.91 -37.17 -22.80
N LEU A 119 -15.75 -36.75 -23.31
CA LEU A 119 -14.95 -37.53 -24.24
C LEU A 119 -14.25 -38.69 -23.48
N PRO A 120 -14.08 -39.87 -24.11
CA PRO A 120 -13.48 -41.04 -23.46
C PRO A 120 -11.95 -40.94 -23.31
N PHE A 121 -11.35 -39.80 -23.63
CA PHE A 121 -9.93 -39.54 -23.49
C PHE A 121 -9.67 -38.10 -23.01
N GLU A 122 -8.59 -37.93 -22.25
CA GLU A 122 -8.09 -36.61 -21.87
C GLU A 122 -7.01 -36.18 -22.87
N ILE A 123 -7.17 -35.02 -23.49
CA ILE A 123 -6.17 -34.46 -24.39
C ILE A 123 -5.13 -33.76 -23.50
N ASN A 124 -3.95 -34.37 -23.40
CA ASN A 124 -2.82 -33.77 -22.71
C ASN A 124 -1.87 -33.16 -23.74
N ILE A 125 -1.88 -31.83 -23.86
CA ILE A 125 -0.98 -31.10 -24.77
C ILE A 125 0.28 -30.76 -23.97
N LYS A 126 1.43 -31.24 -24.45
CA LYS A 126 2.74 -30.91 -23.90
C LYS A 126 3.17 -29.49 -24.27
#